data_AF-A0A8D0Q7A3-F1
#
_entry.id   AF-A0A8D0Q7A3-F1
#
_cell.length_a   1.000
_cell.length_b   1.000
_cell.length_c   1.000
_cell.angle_alpha   90.00
_cell.angle_beta   90.00
_cell.angle_gamma   90.00
#
_symmetry.space_group_name_H-M   'P 1'
#
loop_
_entity.id
_entity.type
_entity.pdbx_description
1 polymer ?
#
loop_
_entity_poly.entity_id
_entity_poly.type
_entity_poly.pdbx_seq_one_letter_code
_entity_poly.pdbx_strand_id
1 'polypeptide(L)'
;MAASGAVEAGPPGAAAAPSSAPARDHLFRPISAEDEELQPTEIESLCMNCYRNGMTRLLLTKIPFFREIIVSSFSCEHCGWNNTEIQSAGRIQDQGVRYTLTVRAQEDMNREVVKTDSATTRIPELDFEIPAFSQKGALTTVEGLISRAISGLEQDQPTRRANEEAVAERIDKFIVKLKELKQVASPFTLVIDDPSGNSFVENPHAPQKDESLEITRYSRTLQQEEMLGLRVSAKRGQRNVLQFNTNCPECNAPAQTNMKLVQIPHFKEVIIMATNCENCGHRTNEVKSGGAIEPLGTRITFHITDPSDMTRDLLKSETCSVEIPELEFELGMAVLGGKFTTLEGMLNDIRELVTKNPFTLGDSSNPGQAAKLQEFSQKLDQILEGNMKAHFIMDDPAGNSYLQNVYAPEDDPEMKVEQYKRTFDQNEELGLNDMKTEGYETGLAAQR
;
A
#
# COMPACT_ATOMS: atom_id res chain seq x y z
N MET A 1 34.27 80.40 -19.44
CA MET A 1 33.04 81.08 -19.92
C MET A 1 31.94 80.04 -20.04
N ALA A 2 30.73 80.42 -19.64
CA ALA A 2 29.57 79.57 -19.42
C ALA A 2 28.93 78.98 -20.69
N ALA A 3 28.22 77.85 -20.53
CA ALA A 3 26.87 77.52 -21.03
C ALA A 3 26.71 75.97 -20.98
N SER A 4 25.91 75.39 -20.07
CA SER A 4 24.44 75.23 -20.11
C SER A 4 23.92 74.35 -21.25
N GLY A 5 23.33 73.19 -20.93
CA GLY A 5 22.54 72.41 -21.91
C GLY A 5 22.13 71.00 -21.47
N ALA A 6 20.97 70.92 -20.81
CA ALA A 6 19.97 69.83 -20.78
C ALA A 6 20.41 68.34 -20.54
N VAL A 7 19.92 67.79 -19.42
CA VAL A 7 19.87 66.35 -19.11
C VAL A 7 18.48 65.84 -19.53
N GLU A 8 18.43 64.92 -20.50
CA GLU A 8 17.21 64.16 -20.84
C GLU A 8 17.13 62.87 -20.01
N ALA A 9 15.93 62.57 -19.52
CA ALA A 9 15.62 61.42 -18.68
C ALA A 9 15.50 60.15 -19.53
N GLY A 10 16.34 59.14 -19.24
CA GLY A 10 16.21 57.79 -19.79
C GLY A 10 14.99 57.05 -19.22
N PRO A 11 14.42 56.10 -19.99
CA PRO A 11 13.20 55.40 -19.59
C PRO A 11 13.47 54.46 -18.40
N PRO A 12 12.48 54.24 -17.50
CA PRO A 12 12.64 53.34 -16.36
C PRO A 12 12.80 51.90 -16.85
N GLY A 13 13.91 51.28 -16.50
CA GLY A 13 14.17 49.86 -16.72
C GLY A 13 13.08 49.01 -16.06
N ALA A 14 12.49 48.13 -16.84
CA ALA A 14 11.54 47.14 -16.38
C ALA A 14 12.18 46.29 -15.28
N ALA A 15 11.63 46.38 -14.07
CA ALA A 15 11.98 45.52 -12.96
C ALA A 15 11.64 44.08 -13.34
N ALA A 16 12.67 43.22 -13.42
CA ALA A 16 12.48 41.79 -13.54
C ALA A 16 11.70 41.30 -12.31
N ALA A 17 10.52 40.75 -12.55
CA ALA A 17 9.72 40.09 -11.53
C ALA A 17 10.52 38.90 -10.95
N PRO A 18 10.44 38.65 -9.63
CA PRO A 18 11.13 37.52 -9.02
C PRO A 18 10.59 36.21 -9.62
N SER A 19 11.51 35.33 -10.04
CA SER A 19 11.17 34.03 -10.59
C SER A 19 10.32 33.28 -9.57
N SER A 20 9.09 32.94 -9.96
CA SER A 20 8.23 32.04 -9.21
C SER A 20 8.98 30.75 -8.89
N ALA A 21 8.99 30.38 -7.62
CA ALA A 21 9.45 29.09 -7.14
C ALA A 21 8.86 27.95 -7.97
N PRO A 22 9.57 26.83 -8.20
CA PRO A 22 9.02 25.70 -8.92
C PRO A 22 7.77 25.22 -8.18
N ALA A 23 6.67 25.14 -8.91
CA ALA A 23 5.41 24.63 -8.41
C ALA A 23 5.64 23.21 -7.87
N ARG A 24 5.05 22.94 -6.70
CA ARG A 24 4.98 21.59 -6.12
C ARG A 24 4.48 20.64 -7.19
N ASP A 25 5.29 19.65 -7.54
CA ASP A 25 4.89 18.58 -8.45
C ASP A 25 3.77 17.78 -7.78
N HIS A 26 2.53 18.07 -8.16
CA HIS A 26 1.39 17.26 -7.77
C HIS A 26 1.47 15.94 -8.53
N LEU A 27 1.70 14.84 -7.81
CA LEU A 27 1.79 13.47 -8.34
C LEU A 27 0.60 13.06 -9.25
N PHE A 28 -0.54 13.73 -9.13
CA PHE A 28 -1.73 13.51 -9.96
C PHE A 28 -2.11 14.80 -10.70
N ARG A 29 -2.05 14.77 -12.03
CA ARG A 29 -2.40 15.91 -12.90
C ARG A 29 -3.71 15.63 -13.65
N PRO A 30 -4.53 16.65 -13.98
CA PRO A 30 -5.81 16.44 -14.68
C PRO A 30 -5.62 15.81 -16.08
N ILE A 31 -6.57 15.00 -16.55
CA ILE A 31 -6.60 14.58 -17.96
C ILE A 31 -6.95 15.82 -18.81
N SER A 32 -5.97 16.33 -19.57
CA SER A 32 -6.17 17.39 -20.56
C SER A 32 -5.48 16.99 -21.86
N ALA A 33 -6.11 17.26 -23.00
CA ALA A 33 -5.53 17.05 -24.33
C ALA A 33 -4.41 18.06 -24.66
N GLU A 34 -4.20 19.07 -23.82
CA GLU A 34 -3.26 20.17 -24.03
C GLU A 34 -1.98 20.08 -23.15
N ASP A 35 -1.89 19.09 -22.26
CA ASP A 35 -0.72 18.90 -21.38
C ASP A 35 0.32 17.97 -22.03
N GLU A 36 1.28 18.55 -22.77
CA GLU A 36 2.42 17.83 -23.38
C GLU A 36 3.43 17.25 -22.34
N GLU A 37 3.26 17.54 -21.05
CA GLU A 37 4.18 17.12 -19.97
C GLU A 37 3.76 15.87 -19.18
N LEU A 38 2.60 15.26 -19.44
CA LEU A 38 2.20 14.02 -18.77
C LEU A 38 2.98 12.82 -19.35
N GLN A 39 4.20 12.59 -18.86
CA GLN A 39 4.97 11.40 -19.21
C GLN A 39 4.47 10.20 -18.37
N PRO A 40 3.93 9.14 -19.02
CA PRO A 40 3.59 7.92 -18.29
C PRO A 40 4.85 7.28 -17.74
N THR A 41 4.80 6.80 -16.50
CA THR A 41 5.89 6.01 -15.92
C THR A 41 5.89 4.63 -16.57
N GLU A 42 6.99 4.25 -17.20
CA GLU A 42 7.10 2.98 -17.91
C GLU A 42 7.80 1.92 -17.04
N ILE A 43 7.20 0.72 -16.95
CA ILE A 43 7.69 -0.40 -16.14
C ILE A 43 7.67 -1.67 -16.99
N GLU A 44 8.76 -2.42 -17.03
CA GLU A 44 8.77 -3.77 -17.62
C GLU A 44 7.90 -4.71 -16.80
N SER A 45 6.98 -5.42 -17.45
CA SER A 45 6.03 -6.31 -16.79
C SER A 45 5.88 -7.62 -17.55
N LEU A 46 5.63 -8.71 -16.83
CA LEU A 46 5.41 -10.02 -17.44
C LEU A 46 4.10 -10.04 -18.24
N CYS A 47 4.14 -10.47 -19.50
CA CYS A 47 2.95 -10.68 -20.32
C CYS A 47 2.23 -11.95 -19.88
N MET A 48 0.97 -11.83 -19.45
CA MET A 48 0.19 -13.00 -19.02
C MET A 48 -0.28 -13.90 -20.17
N ASN A 49 -0.15 -13.45 -21.42
CA ASN A 49 -0.52 -14.23 -22.60
C ASN A 49 0.65 -15.06 -23.16
N CYS A 50 1.85 -14.48 -23.25
CA CYS A 50 3.02 -15.15 -23.84
C CYS A 50 4.20 -15.35 -22.88
N TYR A 51 4.06 -14.94 -21.62
CA TYR A 51 5.06 -15.06 -20.55
C TYR A 51 6.42 -14.41 -20.84
N ARG A 52 6.47 -13.50 -21.82
CA ARG A 52 7.64 -12.62 -22.08
C ARG A 52 7.40 -11.25 -21.48
N ASN A 53 8.44 -10.44 -21.31
CA ASN A 53 8.26 -9.07 -20.84
C ASN A 53 7.55 -8.22 -21.91
N GLY A 54 6.54 -7.48 -21.49
CA GLY A 54 5.99 -6.34 -22.21
C GLY A 54 6.19 -5.07 -21.38
N MET A 55 5.55 -3.97 -21.79
CA MET A 55 5.67 -2.68 -21.14
C MET A 55 4.34 -2.25 -20.53
N THR A 56 4.37 -1.91 -19.24
CA THR A 56 3.27 -1.27 -18.53
C THR A 56 3.54 0.22 -18.41
N ARG A 57 2.62 1.04 -18.90
CA ARG A 57 2.62 2.49 -18.77
C ARG A 57 1.66 2.91 -17.68
N LEU A 58 2.16 3.46 -16.58
CA LEU A 58 1.38 4.03 -15.49
C LEU A 58 1.16 5.53 -15.74
N LEU A 59 -0.10 5.93 -15.88
CA LEU A 59 -0.51 7.32 -15.94
C LEU A 59 -1.25 7.67 -14.64
N LEU A 60 -0.61 8.48 -13.81
CA LEU A 60 -1.20 9.03 -12.59
C LEU A 60 -1.98 10.29 -12.98
N THR A 61 -3.31 10.17 -13.06
CA THR A 61 -4.14 11.26 -13.54
C THR A 61 -5.39 11.47 -12.71
N LYS A 62 -5.98 12.64 -12.86
CA LYS A 62 -7.23 13.05 -12.22
C LYS A 62 -8.24 13.37 -13.30
N ILE A 63 -9.34 12.63 -13.36
CA ILE A 63 -10.44 13.00 -14.27
C ILE A 63 -11.19 14.18 -13.63
N PRO A 64 -11.45 15.30 -14.34
CA PRO A 64 -12.27 16.40 -13.80
C PRO A 64 -13.62 15.88 -13.27
N PHE A 65 -14.07 16.38 -12.11
CA PHE A 65 -15.25 15.88 -11.38
C PHE A 65 -15.15 14.44 -10.85
N PHE A 66 -14.03 13.77 -11.08
CA PHE A 66 -13.65 12.48 -10.51
C PHE A 66 -12.30 12.58 -9.79
N ARG A 67 -11.90 11.52 -9.11
CA ARG A 67 -10.78 11.53 -8.16
C ARG A 67 -9.48 11.08 -8.82
N GLU A 68 -8.43 10.94 -8.02
CA GLU A 68 -7.10 10.46 -8.42
C GLU A 68 -7.15 8.98 -8.84
N ILE A 69 -6.66 8.68 -10.04
CA ILE A 69 -6.59 7.34 -10.61
C ILE A 69 -5.20 7.04 -11.18
N ILE A 70 -4.89 5.75 -11.21
CA ILE A 70 -3.72 5.16 -11.85
C ILE A 70 -4.25 4.36 -13.04
N VAL A 71 -3.93 4.80 -14.25
CA VAL A 71 -4.20 4.03 -15.47
C VAL A 71 -2.94 3.24 -15.80
N SER A 72 -3.03 1.92 -15.73
CA SER A 72 -1.97 0.97 -16.06
C SER A 72 -2.25 0.37 -17.42
N SER A 73 -1.55 0.83 -18.46
CA SER A 73 -1.68 0.33 -19.83
C SER A 73 -0.51 -0.58 -20.18
N PHE A 74 -0.75 -1.88 -20.16
CA PHE A 74 0.18 -2.92 -20.59
C PHE A 74 0.10 -3.13 -22.11
N SER A 75 1.24 -3.23 -22.78
CA SER A 75 1.37 -3.67 -24.16
C SER A 75 2.52 -4.67 -24.32
N CYS A 76 2.30 -5.76 -25.04
CA CYS A 76 3.33 -6.74 -25.39
C CYS A 76 3.63 -6.71 -26.89
N GLU A 77 4.84 -6.29 -27.26
CA GLU A 77 5.28 -6.27 -28.66
C GLU A 77 5.43 -7.67 -29.27
N HIS A 78 5.64 -8.70 -28.44
CA HIS A 78 5.86 -10.06 -28.91
C HIS A 78 4.59 -10.78 -29.38
N CYS A 79 3.45 -10.55 -28.72
CA CYS A 79 2.20 -11.24 -29.03
C CYS A 79 1.03 -10.29 -29.37
N GLY A 80 1.24 -8.97 -29.29
CA GLY A 80 0.21 -7.97 -29.55
C GLY A 80 -0.84 -7.83 -28.46
N TRP A 81 -0.74 -8.60 -27.36
CA TRP A 81 -1.68 -8.49 -26.24
C TRP A 81 -1.50 -7.15 -25.53
N ASN A 82 -2.62 -6.47 -25.29
CA ASN A 82 -2.69 -5.24 -24.53
C ASN A 82 -3.75 -5.36 -23.43
N ASN A 83 -3.52 -4.66 -22.32
CA ASN A 83 -4.43 -4.65 -21.19
C ASN A 83 -4.36 -3.29 -20.51
N THR A 84 -5.50 -2.61 -20.38
CA THR A 84 -5.57 -1.34 -19.67
C THR A 84 -6.37 -1.52 -18.40
N GLU A 85 -5.71 -1.40 -17.26
CA GLU A 85 -6.31 -1.50 -15.93
C GLU A 85 -6.37 -0.11 -15.30
N ILE A 86 -7.50 0.19 -14.66
CA ILE A 86 -7.58 1.34 -13.76
C ILE A 86 -7.51 0.86 -12.33
N GLN A 87 -6.59 1.44 -11.57
CA GLN A 87 -6.55 1.35 -10.12
C GLN A 87 -6.89 2.73 -9.54
N SER A 88 -7.83 2.76 -8.59
CA SER A 88 -8.08 3.99 -7.85
C SER A 88 -6.94 4.22 -6.86
N ALA A 89 -6.25 5.37 -6.96
CA ALA A 89 -5.25 5.76 -5.95
C ALA A 89 -5.92 6.22 -4.64
N GLY A 90 -7.20 6.58 -4.71
CA GLY A 90 -8.00 7.00 -3.56
C GLY A 90 -8.33 5.83 -2.61
N ARG A 91 -8.33 6.13 -1.30
CA ARG A 91 -8.89 5.23 -0.27
C ARG A 91 -10.33 4.86 -0.62
N ILE A 92 -10.75 3.65 -0.24
CA ILE A 92 -12.17 3.25 -0.23
C ILE A 92 -13.00 4.37 0.40
N GLN A 93 -14.10 4.72 -0.24
CA GLN A 93 -14.94 5.83 0.18
C GLN A 93 -15.68 5.57 1.48
N ASP A 94 -16.19 6.64 2.10
CA ASP A 94 -17.02 6.52 3.31
C ASP A 94 -18.35 5.80 3.02
N GLN A 95 -18.87 5.93 1.79
CA GLN A 95 -20.11 5.34 1.33
C GLN A 95 -19.91 4.60 0.01
N GLY A 96 -20.66 3.51 -0.17
CA GLY A 96 -20.82 2.90 -1.48
C GLY A 96 -21.64 3.80 -2.39
N VAL A 97 -21.50 3.60 -3.70
CA VAL A 97 -22.23 4.36 -4.71
C VAL A 97 -22.95 3.41 -5.64
N ARG A 98 -24.17 3.78 -6.02
CA ARG A 98 -24.93 3.09 -7.05
C ARG A 98 -25.41 4.09 -8.08
N TYR A 99 -24.97 3.88 -9.31
CA TYR A 99 -25.38 4.60 -10.49
C TYR A 99 -26.51 3.83 -11.18
N THR A 100 -27.62 4.48 -11.44
CA THR A 100 -28.74 3.95 -12.22
C THR A 100 -28.93 4.87 -13.43
N LEU A 101 -28.42 4.45 -14.58
CA LEU A 101 -28.50 5.19 -15.83
C LEU A 101 -29.64 4.61 -16.69
N THR A 102 -30.58 5.46 -17.10
CA THR A 102 -31.56 5.10 -18.13
C THR A 102 -31.02 5.51 -19.49
N VAL A 103 -30.56 4.54 -20.27
CA VAL A 103 -30.03 4.76 -21.62
C VAL A 103 -31.18 4.96 -22.59
N ARG A 104 -31.27 6.14 -23.21
CA ARG A 104 -32.36 6.51 -24.14
C ARG A 104 -31.87 6.88 -25.53
N ALA A 105 -30.63 7.35 -25.65
CA ALA A 105 -30.05 7.80 -26.90
C ALA A 105 -28.64 7.25 -27.10
N GLN A 106 -28.14 7.35 -28.34
CA GLN A 106 -26.75 6.99 -28.66
C GLN A 106 -25.73 7.83 -27.88
N GLU A 107 -26.09 9.06 -27.49
CA GLU A 107 -25.24 9.89 -26.64
C GLU A 107 -24.97 9.24 -25.28
N ASP A 108 -25.96 8.56 -24.70
CA ASP A 108 -25.79 7.83 -23.43
C ASP A 108 -24.83 6.64 -23.57
N MET A 109 -24.73 6.06 -24.77
CA MET A 109 -23.81 4.96 -25.06
C MET A 109 -22.34 5.41 -25.07
N ASN A 110 -22.10 6.69 -25.33
CA ASN A 110 -20.77 7.29 -25.40
C ASN A 110 -20.25 7.77 -24.05
N ARG A 111 -21.09 7.80 -23.00
CA ARG A 111 -20.70 8.24 -21.66
C ARG A 111 -19.51 7.42 -21.15
N GLU A 112 -18.52 8.12 -20.63
CA GLU A 112 -17.38 7.49 -19.98
C GLU A 112 -17.80 6.82 -18.68
N VAL A 113 -17.26 5.63 -18.46
CA VAL A 113 -17.51 4.78 -17.30
C VAL A 113 -16.19 4.30 -16.72
N VAL A 114 -15.99 4.62 -15.45
CA VAL A 114 -14.94 3.99 -14.63
C VAL A 114 -15.60 2.86 -13.85
N LYS A 115 -15.33 1.62 -14.24
CA LYS A 115 -15.79 0.43 -13.50
C LYS A 115 -14.63 -0.06 -12.62
N THR A 116 -14.83 -0.15 -11.31
CA THR A 116 -13.87 -0.82 -10.41
C THR A 116 -14.04 -2.34 -10.45
N ASP A 117 -13.10 -3.06 -9.85
CA ASP A 117 -13.18 -4.50 -9.67
C ASP A 117 -14.27 -4.90 -8.68
N SER A 118 -14.48 -4.13 -7.60
CA SER A 118 -15.57 -4.34 -6.63
C SER A 118 -16.97 -3.98 -7.15
N ALA A 119 -17.07 -3.34 -8.32
CA ALA A 119 -18.35 -2.93 -8.89
C ALA A 119 -19.09 -4.10 -9.57
N THR A 120 -20.39 -4.18 -9.27
CA THR A 120 -21.34 -5.06 -9.94
C THR A 120 -22.09 -4.28 -11.01
N THR A 121 -22.21 -4.84 -12.21
CA THR A 121 -22.95 -4.21 -13.32
C THR A 121 -24.19 -5.03 -13.66
N ARG A 122 -25.35 -4.40 -13.80
CA ARG A 122 -26.62 -5.08 -14.12
C ARG A 122 -27.38 -4.37 -15.24
N ILE A 123 -28.04 -5.17 -16.08
CA ILE A 123 -29.07 -4.71 -17.01
C ILE A 123 -30.35 -5.49 -16.67
N PRO A 124 -31.22 -4.94 -15.79
CA PRO A 124 -32.38 -5.65 -15.27
C PRO A 124 -33.34 -6.15 -16.35
N GLU A 125 -33.50 -5.42 -17.46
CA GLU A 125 -34.41 -5.79 -18.54
C GLU A 125 -33.99 -7.08 -19.28
N LEU A 126 -32.72 -7.47 -19.16
CA LEU A 126 -32.19 -8.70 -19.75
C LEU A 126 -31.83 -9.76 -18.70
N ASP A 127 -32.12 -9.54 -17.41
CA ASP A 127 -31.60 -10.35 -16.31
C ASP A 127 -30.07 -10.58 -16.42
N PHE A 128 -29.35 -9.55 -16.87
CA PHE A 128 -27.91 -9.60 -17.08
C PHE A 128 -27.17 -9.05 -15.86
N GLU A 129 -26.18 -9.78 -15.36
CA GLU A 129 -25.33 -9.36 -14.26
C GLU A 129 -23.87 -9.74 -14.51
N ILE A 130 -22.97 -8.77 -14.31
CA ILE A 130 -21.53 -8.96 -14.21
C ILE A 130 -21.19 -8.79 -12.73
N PRO A 131 -20.89 -9.88 -12.00
CA PRO A 131 -20.64 -9.82 -10.57
C PRO A 131 -19.32 -9.10 -10.26
N ALA A 132 -19.19 -8.59 -9.03
CA ALA A 132 -17.93 -8.03 -8.52
C ALA A 132 -16.77 -9.04 -8.65
N PHE A 133 -15.55 -8.53 -8.84
CA PHE A 133 -14.28 -9.24 -9.04
C PHE A 133 -14.20 -10.18 -10.24
N SER A 134 -15.26 -10.30 -11.05
CA SER A 134 -15.21 -11.04 -12.32
C SER A 134 -14.35 -10.35 -13.37
N GLN A 135 -14.21 -9.02 -13.28
CA GLN A 135 -13.46 -8.19 -14.21
C GLN A 135 -12.64 -7.17 -13.45
N LYS A 136 -11.40 -6.94 -13.91
CA LYS A 136 -10.52 -5.88 -13.42
C LYS A 136 -11.11 -4.49 -13.68
N GLY A 137 -10.62 -3.50 -12.94
CA GLY A 137 -11.03 -2.12 -13.11
C GLY A 137 -10.68 -1.59 -14.51
N ALA A 138 -11.59 -0.84 -15.14
CA ALA A 138 -11.43 -0.38 -16.51
C ALA A 138 -12.03 1.02 -16.73
N LEU A 139 -11.37 1.82 -17.57
CA LEU A 139 -11.97 2.96 -18.25
C LEU A 139 -12.64 2.45 -19.51
N THR A 140 -13.91 2.76 -19.69
CA THR A 140 -14.62 2.36 -20.91
C THR A 140 -15.79 3.30 -21.13
N THR A 141 -16.63 2.98 -22.10
CA THR A 141 -17.92 3.65 -22.29
C THR A 141 -19.06 2.69 -21.96
N VAL A 142 -20.28 3.20 -21.88
CA VAL A 142 -21.48 2.34 -21.77
C VAL A 142 -21.53 1.32 -22.92
N GLU A 143 -21.23 1.74 -24.15
CA GLU A 143 -21.11 0.83 -25.30
C GLU A 143 -19.96 -0.17 -25.13
N GLY A 144 -18.83 0.29 -24.60
CA GLY A 144 -17.65 -0.53 -24.37
C GLY A 144 -17.92 -1.67 -23.38
N LEU A 145 -18.67 -1.43 -22.31
CA LEU A 145 -19.11 -2.47 -21.38
C LEU A 145 -19.93 -3.56 -22.07
N ILE A 146 -20.91 -3.16 -22.88
CA ILE A 146 -21.79 -4.10 -23.60
C ILE A 146 -20.99 -4.89 -24.65
N SER A 147 -20.11 -4.21 -25.39
CA SER A 147 -19.26 -4.83 -26.42
C SER A 147 -18.28 -5.84 -25.80
N ARG A 148 -17.72 -5.52 -24.63
CA ARG A 148 -16.87 -6.45 -23.87
C ARG A 148 -17.64 -7.67 -23.37
N ALA A 149 -18.87 -7.49 -22.88
CA ALA A 149 -19.73 -8.59 -22.48
C ALA A 149 -20.06 -9.52 -23.66
N ILE A 150 -20.39 -8.95 -24.83
CA ILE A 150 -20.62 -9.71 -26.07
C ILE A 150 -19.38 -10.52 -26.44
N SER A 151 -18.21 -9.88 -26.51
CA SER A 151 -16.95 -10.56 -26.86
C SER A 151 -16.63 -11.71 -25.90
N GLY A 152 -16.78 -11.50 -24.59
CA GLY A 152 -16.56 -12.54 -23.58
C GLY A 152 -17.51 -13.73 -23.70
N LEU A 153 -18.75 -13.51 -24.13
CA LEU A 153 -19.70 -14.60 -24.40
C LEU A 153 -19.40 -15.30 -25.74
N GLU A 154 -19.00 -14.56 -26.78
CA GLU A 154 -18.73 -15.07 -28.13
C GLU A 154 -17.44 -15.89 -28.24
N GLN A 155 -16.38 -15.51 -27.52
CA GLN A 155 -15.03 -16.09 -27.70
C GLN A 155 -15.01 -17.62 -27.61
N ASP A 156 -15.74 -18.20 -26.66
CA ASP A 156 -15.76 -19.65 -26.43
C ASP A 156 -16.93 -20.38 -27.12
N GLN A 157 -17.76 -19.67 -27.90
CA GLN A 157 -18.88 -20.29 -28.63
C GLN A 157 -18.46 -21.42 -29.58
N PRO A 158 -17.32 -21.36 -30.31
CA PRO A 158 -16.89 -22.49 -31.15
C PRO A 158 -16.70 -23.78 -30.36
N THR A 159 -16.10 -23.69 -29.18
CA THR A 159 -15.89 -24.83 -28.27
C THR A 159 -17.21 -25.30 -27.67
N ARG A 160 -18.08 -24.38 -27.25
CA ARG A 160 -19.40 -24.73 -26.68
C ARG A 160 -20.31 -25.41 -27.71
N ARG A 161 -20.27 -25.02 -28.98
CA ARG A 161 -21.03 -25.70 -30.04
C ARG A 161 -20.56 -27.14 -30.28
N ALA A 162 -19.27 -27.42 -30.08
CA ALA A 162 -18.72 -28.77 -30.24
C ALA A 162 -19.08 -29.71 -29.07
N ASN A 163 -19.17 -29.18 -27.84
CA ASN A 163 -19.36 -29.98 -26.63
C ASN A 163 -20.81 -29.95 -26.09
N GLU A 164 -21.51 -28.82 -26.19
CA GLU A 164 -22.82 -28.56 -25.58
C GLU A 164 -23.69 -27.62 -26.45
N GLU A 165 -24.22 -28.17 -27.55
CA GLU A 165 -25.00 -27.42 -28.55
C GLU A 165 -26.20 -26.66 -27.95
N ALA A 166 -26.95 -27.29 -27.04
CA ALA A 166 -28.13 -26.68 -26.41
C ALA A 166 -27.80 -25.45 -25.55
N VAL A 167 -26.62 -25.40 -24.93
CA VAL A 167 -26.15 -24.24 -24.14
C VAL A 167 -25.67 -23.15 -25.08
N ALA A 168 -24.92 -23.53 -26.13
CA ALA A 168 -24.45 -22.60 -27.14
C ALA A 168 -25.59 -21.83 -27.84
N GLU A 169 -26.71 -22.51 -28.16
CA GLU A 169 -27.89 -21.85 -28.74
C GLU A 169 -28.52 -20.81 -27.80
N ARG A 170 -28.57 -21.09 -26.50
CA ARG A 170 -29.12 -20.15 -25.51
C ARG A 170 -28.23 -18.91 -25.39
N ILE A 171 -26.91 -19.10 -25.39
CA ILE A 171 -25.94 -18.01 -25.35
C ILE A 171 -26.01 -17.18 -26.64
N ASP A 172 -26.12 -17.81 -27.82
CA ASP A 172 -26.28 -17.11 -29.09
C ASP A 172 -27.54 -16.22 -29.09
N LYS A 173 -28.67 -16.75 -28.61
CA LYS A 173 -29.91 -15.94 -28.45
C LYS A 173 -29.72 -14.77 -27.50
N PHE A 174 -28.93 -14.94 -26.43
CA PHE A 174 -28.65 -13.88 -25.48
C PHE A 174 -27.71 -12.81 -26.05
N ILE A 175 -26.69 -13.21 -26.81
CA ILE A 175 -25.78 -12.31 -27.51
C ILE A 175 -26.56 -11.40 -28.48
N VAL A 176 -27.55 -11.94 -29.19
CA VAL A 176 -28.42 -11.15 -30.07
C VAL A 176 -29.13 -10.05 -29.27
N LYS A 177 -29.71 -10.37 -28.10
CA LYS A 177 -30.35 -9.36 -27.24
C LYS A 177 -29.38 -8.27 -26.79
N LEU A 178 -28.14 -8.63 -26.42
CA LEU A 178 -27.10 -7.64 -26.07
C LEU A 178 -26.71 -6.75 -27.27
N LYS A 179 -26.65 -7.31 -28.48
CA LYS A 179 -26.39 -6.54 -29.71
C LYS A 179 -27.54 -5.59 -30.06
N GLU A 180 -28.78 -5.98 -29.78
CA GLU A 180 -29.96 -5.13 -29.97
C GLU A 180 -29.93 -3.90 -29.06
N LEU A 181 -29.40 -4.00 -27.83
CA LEU A 181 -29.24 -2.85 -26.93
C LEU A 181 -28.37 -1.75 -27.54
N LYS A 182 -27.39 -2.11 -28.38
CA LYS A 182 -26.52 -1.14 -29.05
C LYS A 182 -27.26 -0.24 -30.04
N GLN A 183 -28.40 -0.69 -30.55
CA GLN A 183 -29.23 0.10 -31.47
C GLN A 183 -30.13 1.09 -30.73
N VAL A 184 -30.25 0.96 -29.40
CA VAL A 184 -31.07 1.82 -28.53
C VAL A 184 -32.51 1.99 -29.06
N ALA A 185 -33.09 0.92 -29.62
CA ALA A 185 -34.46 0.94 -30.16
C ALA A 185 -35.51 1.10 -29.04
N SER A 186 -35.19 0.63 -27.84
CA SER A 186 -35.98 0.80 -26.62
C SER A 186 -35.05 1.20 -25.46
N PRO A 187 -35.49 2.09 -24.56
CA PRO A 187 -34.70 2.43 -23.38
C PRO A 187 -34.43 1.22 -22.50
N PHE A 188 -33.25 1.18 -21.88
CA PHE A 188 -32.88 0.16 -20.89
C PHE A 188 -32.10 0.79 -19.74
N THR A 189 -31.97 0.05 -18.63
CA THR A 189 -31.33 0.54 -17.42
C THR A 189 -29.97 -0.12 -17.24
N LEU A 190 -28.93 0.70 -17.10
CA LEU A 190 -27.61 0.25 -16.67
C LEU A 190 -27.44 0.59 -15.19
N VAL A 191 -27.23 -0.42 -14.36
CA VAL A 191 -26.95 -0.24 -12.94
C VAL A 191 -25.50 -0.60 -12.67
N ILE A 192 -24.74 0.32 -12.08
CA ILE A 192 -23.38 0.07 -11.57
C ILE A 192 -23.40 0.30 -10.06
N ASP A 193 -23.27 -0.78 -9.31
CA ASP A 193 -23.26 -0.76 -7.85
C ASP A 193 -21.85 -1.07 -7.35
N ASP A 194 -21.19 -0.08 -6.78
CA ASP A 194 -19.83 -0.18 -6.28
C ASP A 194 -19.76 0.13 -4.78
N PRO A 195 -19.58 -0.89 -3.94
CA PRO A 195 -19.41 -0.72 -2.50
C PRO A 195 -18.18 0.11 -2.13
N SER A 196 -17.15 0.17 -2.99
CA SER A 196 -15.95 0.96 -2.72
C SER A 196 -16.16 2.46 -2.91
N GLY A 197 -17.20 2.85 -3.65
CA GLY A 197 -17.52 4.25 -3.97
C GLY A 197 -16.62 4.88 -5.04
N ASN A 198 -15.82 4.09 -5.75
CA ASN A 198 -14.78 4.56 -6.67
C ASN A 198 -15.16 4.43 -8.15
N SER A 199 -16.23 3.72 -8.48
CA SER A 199 -16.81 3.75 -9.82
C SER A 199 -17.39 5.12 -10.18
N PHE A 200 -17.49 5.39 -11.47
CA PHE A 200 -18.01 6.64 -12.00
C PHE A 200 -18.71 6.43 -13.34
N VAL A 201 -19.76 7.21 -13.57
CA VAL A 201 -20.45 7.35 -14.86
C VAL A 201 -20.53 8.83 -15.17
N GLU A 202 -20.09 9.19 -16.37
CA GLU A 202 -20.05 10.56 -16.85
C GLU A 202 -21.46 11.18 -16.92
N ASN A 203 -21.54 12.45 -16.49
CA ASN A 203 -22.66 13.33 -16.78
C ASN A 203 -22.26 14.27 -17.93
N PRO A 204 -22.73 14.04 -19.17
CA PRO A 204 -22.38 14.87 -20.33
C PRO A 204 -22.96 16.29 -20.22
N HIS A 205 -23.96 16.50 -19.36
CA HIS A 205 -24.59 17.80 -19.14
C HIS A 205 -23.96 18.58 -17.98
N ALA A 206 -22.88 18.09 -17.37
CA ALA A 206 -22.24 18.76 -16.23
C ALA A 206 -21.86 20.22 -16.58
N PRO A 207 -22.13 21.20 -15.70
CA PRO A 207 -22.58 21.09 -14.30
C PRO A 207 -24.10 21.01 -14.12
N GLN A 208 -24.90 20.96 -15.19
CA GLN A 208 -26.35 20.80 -15.10
C GLN A 208 -26.70 19.41 -14.59
N LYS A 209 -27.89 19.29 -13.99
CA LYS A 209 -28.39 18.02 -13.46
C LYS A 209 -28.72 17.10 -14.63
N ASP A 210 -28.24 15.87 -14.54
CA ASP A 210 -28.65 14.80 -15.44
C ASP A 210 -29.96 14.16 -14.97
N GLU A 211 -30.99 14.19 -15.81
CA GLU A 211 -32.29 13.55 -15.51
C GLU A 211 -32.29 12.04 -15.78
N SER A 212 -31.34 11.56 -16.59
CA SER A 212 -31.24 10.15 -16.98
C SER A 212 -30.35 9.32 -16.05
N LEU A 213 -29.52 9.98 -15.23
CA LEU A 213 -28.59 9.35 -14.30
C LEU A 213 -28.96 9.65 -12.85
N GLU A 214 -29.40 8.62 -12.13
CA GLU A 214 -29.61 8.67 -10.69
C GLU A 214 -28.38 8.14 -9.94
N ILE A 215 -27.89 8.93 -8.98
CA ILE A 215 -26.74 8.56 -8.14
C ILE A 215 -27.23 8.42 -6.71
N THR A 216 -27.19 7.20 -6.18
CA THR A 216 -27.52 6.90 -4.79
C THR A 216 -26.26 6.54 -4.02
N ARG A 217 -26.12 7.05 -2.79
CA ARG A 217 -25.02 6.71 -1.89
C ARG A 217 -25.59 5.95 -0.70
N TYR A 218 -24.90 4.91 -0.27
CA TYR A 218 -25.39 4.04 0.80
C TYR A 218 -24.28 3.68 1.79
N SER A 219 -24.68 3.38 3.02
CA SER A 219 -23.80 2.78 4.03
C SER A 219 -23.61 1.31 3.72
N ARG A 220 -22.35 0.87 3.66
CA ARG A 220 -21.98 -0.51 3.36
C ARG A 220 -22.57 -1.48 4.37
N THR A 221 -22.97 -2.65 3.89
CA THR A 221 -23.30 -3.79 4.74
C THR A 221 -22.03 -4.47 5.26
N LEU A 222 -22.15 -5.29 6.31
CA LEU A 222 -21.01 -6.04 6.86
C LEU A 222 -20.33 -6.93 5.80
N GLN A 223 -21.12 -7.58 4.93
CA GLN A 223 -20.60 -8.42 3.85
C GLN A 223 -19.78 -7.60 2.84
N GLN A 224 -20.27 -6.40 2.49
CA GLN A 224 -19.55 -5.48 1.60
C GLN A 224 -18.27 -4.94 2.24
N GLU A 225 -18.25 -4.74 3.57
CA GLU A 225 -17.04 -4.32 4.28
C GLU A 225 -15.96 -5.41 4.28
N GLU A 226 -16.34 -6.66 4.51
CA GLU A 226 -15.44 -7.82 4.45
C GLU A 226 -14.90 -8.03 3.03
N MET A 227 -15.79 -7.95 2.04
CA MET A 227 -15.44 -8.07 0.62
C MET A 227 -14.39 -7.04 0.16
N LEU A 228 -14.41 -5.84 0.76
CA LEU A 228 -13.44 -4.78 0.48
C LEU A 228 -12.20 -4.83 1.40
N GLY A 229 -12.08 -5.85 2.26
CA GLY A 229 -10.96 -5.99 3.19
C GLY A 229 -10.93 -4.90 4.28
N LEU A 230 -12.06 -4.26 4.59
CA LEU A 230 -12.13 -3.19 5.59
C LEU A 230 -12.17 -3.71 7.03
N ARG A 231 -12.45 -5.00 7.22
CA ARG A 231 -12.29 -5.69 8.49
C ARG A 231 -10.86 -6.17 8.66
N VAL A 232 -9.98 -5.24 9.06
CA VAL A 232 -9.00 -5.53 10.09
C VAL A 232 -9.63 -5.02 11.38
N SER A 233 -9.83 -5.90 12.36
CA SER A 233 -10.34 -5.57 13.68
C SER A 233 -9.59 -4.37 14.28
N ALA A 234 -10.20 -3.18 14.20
CA ALA A 234 -9.72 -1.99 14.88
C ALA A 234 -10.90 -1.14 15.31
N LYS A 235 -11.07 -1.02 16.64
CA LYS A 235 -11.88 0.02 17.26
C LYS A 235 -11.54 1.36 16.59
N ARG A 236 -12.57 2.10 16.17
CA ARG A 236 -12.46 3.47 15.65
C ARG A 236 -11.78 4.38 16.69
N GLY A 237 -10.47 4.51 16.58
CA GLY A 237 -9.65 5.59 17.11
C GLY A 237 -9.00 6.34 15.93
N GLN A 238 -9.05 7.65 15.97
CA GLN A 238 -8.70 8.58 14.88
C GLN A 238 -7.30 8.32 14.30
N ARG A 239 -7.22 8.11 12.97
CA ARG A 239 -5.94 8.07 12.22
C ARG A 239 -5.44 9.49 11.94
N ASN A 240 -4.96 10.19 12.96
CA ASN A 240 -4.20 11.43 12.78
C ASN A 240 -2.70 11.11 12.88
N VAL A 241 -1.96 11.32 11.80
CA VAL A 241 -0.49 11.38 11.88
C VAL A 241 -0.16 12.68 12.60
N LEU A 242 0.48 12.58 13.76
CA LEU A 242 0.94 13.73 14.53
C LEU A 242 2.29 14.16 13.96
N GLN A 243 2.42 15.41 13.55
CA GLN A 243 3.66 15.93 12.99
C GLN A 243 4.25 16.95 13.94
N PHE A 244 5.54 16.81 14.25
CA PHE A 244 6.26 17.78 15.07
C PHE A 244 7.66 18.03 14.50
N ASN A 245 8.22 19.21 14.80
CA ASN A 245 9.57 19.57 14.38
C ASN A 245 10.57 19.05 15.41
N THR A 246 11.64 18.42 14.94
CA THR A 246 12.79 17.99 15.74
C THR A 246 14.08 18.30 14.97
N ASN A 247 15.24 18.03 15.56
CA ASN A 247 16.51 18.12 14.84
C ASN A 247 16.85 16.77 14.20
N CYS A 248 17.44 16.80 13.01
CA CYS A 248 17.95 15.62 12.33
C CYS A 248 19.08 14.98 13.18
N PRO A 249 19.04 13.67 13.45
CA PRO A 249 20.08 13.01 14.25
C PRO A 249 21.46 13.01 13.58
N GLU A 250 21.52 13.15 12.25
CA GLU A 250 22.77 13.11 11.49
C GLU A 250 23.40 14.50 11.30
N CYS A 251 22.63 15.50 10.87
CA CYS A 251 23.15 16.82 10.54
C CYS A 251 22.71 17.94 11.48
N ASN A 252 21.88 17.62 12.48
CA ASN A 252 21.30 18.55 13.45
C ASN A 252 20.48 19.71 12.85
N ALA A 253 20.18 19.67 11.54
CA ALA A 253 19.28 20.62 10.90
C ALA A 253 17.84 20.39 11.35
N PRO A 254 17.00 21.44 11.38
CA PRO A 254 15.57 21.27 11.67
C PRO A 254 14.92 20.33 10.64
N ALA A 255 14.28 19.28 11.12
CA ALA A 255 13.60 18.26 10.34
C ALA A 255 12.19 18.00 10.86
N GLN A 256 11.31 17.50 10.00
CA GLN A 256 9.96 17.12 10.39
C GLN A 256 9.92 15.63 10.70
N THR A 257 9.35 15.29 11.86
CA THR A 257 9.09 13.89 12.24
C THR A 257 7.59 13.65 12.24
N ASN A 258 7.20 12.65 11.46
CA ASN A 258 5.83 12.16 11.40
C ASN A 258 5.68 11.02 12.40
N MET A 259 4.77 11.18 13.34
CA MET A 259 4.45 10.19 14.36
C MET A 259 3.08 9.57 14.06
N LYS A 260 3.02 8.24 14.07
CA LYS A 260 1.77 7.49 13.92
C LYS A 260 1.68 6.42 14.98
N LEU A 261 0.61 6.45 15.76
CA LEU A 261 0.23 5.32 16.61
C LEU A 261 -0.35 4.22 15.71
N VAL A 262 0.23 3.03 15.79
CA VAL A 262 -0.17 1.84 15.05
C VAL A 262 -0.50 0.75 16.06
N GLN A 263 -1.74 0.26 16.01
CA GLN A 263 -2.12 -0.99 16.68
C GLN A 263 -1.78 -2.14 15.73
N ILE A 264 -0.78 -2.95 16.08
CA ILE A 264 -0.49 -4.17 15.35
C ILE A 264 -1.52 -5.23 15.81
N PRO A 265 -2.28 -5.88 14.90
CA PRO A 265 -3.22 -6.94 15.28
C PRO A 265 -2.53 -8.01 16.13
N HIS A 266 -3.16 -8.42 17.23
CA HIS A 266 -2.58 -9.38 18.20
C HIS A 266 -1.29 -8.93 18.90
N PHE A 267 -0.93 -7.64 18.79
CA PHE A 267 0.15 -7.01 19.53
C PHE A 267 -0.27 -5.62 20.05
N LYS A 268 0.57 -4.99 20.86
CA LYS A 268 0.25 -3.72 21.51
C LYS A 268 0.39 -2.51 20.58
N GLU A 269 0.04 -1.35 21.12
CA GLU A 269 0.23 -0.06 20.47
C GLU A 269 1.71 0.29 20.34
N VAL A 270 2.14 0.52 19.10
CA VAL A 270 3.48 1.00 18.76
C VAL A 270 3.40 2.38 18.13
N ILE A 271 4.45 3.18 18.32
CA ILE A 271 4.60 4.51 17.77
C ILE A 271 5.65 4.44 16.68
N ILE A 272 5.24 4.68 15.44
CA ILE A 272 6.17 4.80 14.30
C ILE A 272 6.51 6.28 14.15
N MET A 273 7.80 6.60 14.20
CA MET A 273 8.37 7.93 14.03
C MET A 273 9.23 7.93 12.78
N ALA A 274 8.76 8.62 11.75
CA ALA A 274 9.47 8.76 10.48
C ALA A 274 10.04 10.18 10.36
N THR A 275 11.37 10.32 10.40
CA THR A 275 12.05 11.59 10.20
C THR A 275 12.63 11.64 8.79
N ASN A 276 12.30 12.68 8.03
CA ASN A 276 12.84 12.90 6.68
C ASN A 276 13.52 14.28 6.67
N CYS A 277 14.84 14.29 6.55
CA CYS A 277 15.62 15.53 6.55
C CYS A 277 15.82 16.03 5.12
N GLU A 278 15.23 17.17 4.79
CA GLU A 278 15.40 17.81 3.47
C GLU A 278 16.82 18.32 3.23
N ASN A 279 17.59 18.56 4.29
CA ASN A 279 18.90 19.20 4.19
C ASN A 279 20.05 18.22 3.90
N CYS A 280 19.94 16.97 4.35
CA CYS A 280 20.97 15.94 4.13
C CYS A 280 20.43 14.67 3.46
N GLY A 281 19.11 14.55 3.28
CA GLY A 281 18.47 13.35 2.73
C GLY A 281 18.33 12.19 3.73
N HIS A 282 18.73 12.37 5.00
CA HIS A 282 18.59 11.35 6.03
C HIS A 282 17.11 10.94 6.21
N ARG A 283 16.84 9.64 6.10
CA ARG A 283 15.52 9.04 6.32
C ARG A 283 15.65 7.98 7.40
N THR A 284 14.87 8.12 8.46
CA THR A 284 14.78 7.12 9.52
C THR A 284 13.32 6.79 9.81
N ASN A 285 13.05 5.51 10.09
CA ASN A 285 11.79 4.99 10.57
C ASN A 285 12.05 4.29 11.90
N GLU A 286 11.95 5.05 12.99
CA GLU A 286 12.08 4.52 14.35
C GLU A 286 10.72 4.01 14.80
N VAL A 287 10.69 2.81 15.35
CA VAL A 287 9.50 2.26 15.98
C VAL A 287 9.75 2.15 17.47
N LYS A 288 8.99 2.93 18.24
CA LYS A 288 9.03 2.94 19.69
C LYS A 288 7.80 2.23 20.21
N SER A 289 7.96 1.42 21.25
CA SER A 289 6.81 0.86 21.96
C SER A 289 6.08 2.02 22.66
N GLY A 290 4.82 2.24 22.31
CA GLY A 290 4.02 3.33 22.89
C GLY A 290 3.48 3.00 24.28
N GLY A 291 3.61 1.74 24.71
CA GLY A 291 3.17 1.25 26.00
C GLY A 291 4.23 1.37 27.09
N ALA A 292 3.79 1.24 28.35
CA ALA A 292 4.69 1.03 29.48
C ALA A 292 5.46 -0.29 29.32
N ILE A 293 6.58 -0.41 30.05
CA ILE A 293 7.31 -1.67 30.15
C ILE A 293 6.35 -2.74 30.68
N GLU A 294 6.29 -3.89 30.01
CA GLU A 294 5.39 -4.98 30.41
C GLU A 294 5.75 -5.50 31.82
N PRO A 295 4.79 -6.12 32.54
CA PRO A 295 5.07 -6.72 33.84
C PRO A 295 6.06 -7.89 33.75
N LEU A 296 6.12 -8.57 32.60
CA LEU A 296 6.97 -9.74 32.34
C LEU A 296 7.85 -9.51 31.11
N GLY A 297 9.01 -10.18 31.10
CA GLY A 297 9.81 -10.32 29.89
C GLY A 297 9.23 -11.39 28.98
N THR A 298 9.52 -11.31 27.69
CA THR A 298 9.02 -12.25 26.68
C THR A 298 10.19 -12.84 25.92
N ARG A 299 10.23 -14.18 25.85
CA ARG A 299 11.14 -14.93 24.98
C ARG A 299 10.32 -15.63 23.90
N ILE A 300 10.61 -15.34 22.64
CA ILE A 300 10.00 -15.96 21.47
C ILE A 300 11.05 -16.86 20.84
N THR A 301 10.75 -18.15 20.73
CA THR A 301 11.59 -19.13 20.02
C THR A 301 10.81 -19.57 18.79
N PHE A 302 11.35 -19.29 17.62
CA PHE A 302 10.74 -19.63 16.34
C PHE A 302 11.64 -20.54 15.53
N HIS A 303 11.13 -21.69 15.08
CA HIS A 303 11.85 -22.61 14.23
C HIS A 303 11.52 -22.32 12.76
N ILE A 304 12.50 -21.82 12.03
CA ILE A 304 12.36 -21.50 10.60
C ILE A 304 12.33 -22.80 9.82
N THR A 305 11.22 -23.08 9.14
CA THR A 305 11.03 -24.34 8.42
C THR A 305 10.68 -24.17 6.95
N ASP A 306 10.06 -23.05 6.58
CA ASP A 306 9.55 -22.80 5.23
C ASP A 306 10.04 -21.44 4.70
N PRO A 307 10.31 -21.30 3.38
CA PRO A 307 10.65 -20.01 2.80
C PRO A 307 9.60 -18.90 3.04
N SER A 308 8.33 -19.25 3.21
CA SER A 308 7.27 -18.28 3.56
C SER A 308 7.45 -17.65 4.94
N ASP A 309 8.24 -18.26 5.84
CA ASP A 309 8.55 -17.68 7.14
C ASP A 309 9.34 -16.37 7.03
N MET A 310 10.05 -16.17 5.92
CA MET A 310 10.82 -14.95 5.64
C MET A 310 9.94 -13.70 5.58
N THR A 311 8.65 -13.83 5.24
CA THR A 311 7.71 -12.71 5.14
C THR A 311 7.05 -12.33 6.45
N ARG A 312 7.34 -13.02 7.56
CA ARG A 312 6.76 -12.73 8.87
C ARG A 312 7.15 -11.34 9.35
N ASP A 313 6.16 -10.54 9.74
CA ASP A 313 6.40 -9.24 10.36
C ASP A 313 7.12 -9.41 11.71
N LEU A 314 8.12 -8.56 11.95
CA LEU A 314 9.01 -8.59 13.10
C LEU A 314 9.22 -7.17 13.61
N LEU A 315 9.01 -6.97 14.92
CA LEU A 315 9.41 -5.77 15.65
C LEU A 315 10.49 -6.13 16.66
N LYS A 316 11.70 -5.60 16.46
CA LYS A 316 12.77 -5.71 17.45
C LYS A 316 12.82 -4.43 18.27
N SER A 317 12.56 -4.52 19.57
CA SER A 317 12.75 -3.39 20.48
C SER A 317 14.24 -3.12 20.73
N GLU A 318 14.55 -1.97 21.33
CA GLU A 318 15.92 -1.66 21.77
C GLU A 318 16.39 -2.57 22.91
N THR A 319 15.48 -3.16 23.67
CA THR A 319 15.80 -4.05 24.79
C THR A 319 15.80 -5.53 24.39
N CYS A 320 15.57 -5.84 23.12
CA CYS A 320 15.55 -7.21 22.63
C CYS A 320 16.94 -7.67 22.19
N SER A 321 17.38 -8.84 22.66
CA SER A 321 18.45 -9.60 22.03
C SER A 321 17.88 -10.56 20.98
N VAL A 322 18.71 -10.91 20.00
CA VAL A 322 18.38 -11.91 18.97
C VAL A 322 19.46 -12.98 18.97
N GLU A 323 19.07 -14.25 18.97
CA GLU A 323 19.99 -15.39 18.98
C GLU A 323 19.62 -16.37 17.87
N ILE A 324 20.63 -16.88 17.16
CA ILE A 324 20.52 -17.98 16.20
C ILE A 324 21.51 -19.08 16.64
N PRO A 325 21.05 -20.06 17.44
CA PRO A 325 21.92 -21.05 18.06
C PRO A 325 22.74 -21.88 17.06
N GLU A 326 22.15 -22.26 15.92
CA GLU A 326 22.82 -23.05 14.88
C GLU A 326 23.98 -22.31 14.19
N LEU A 327 23.98 -20.98 14.29
CA LEU A 327 25.03 -20.11 13.79
C LEU A 327 26.02 -19.67 14.87
N GLU A 328 25.82 -20.09 16.13
CA GLU A 328 26.53 -19.57 17.31
C GLU A 328 26.54 -18.04 17.34
N PHE A 329 25.41 -17.42 16.96
CA PHE A 329 25.29 -15.99 16.78
C PHE A 329 24.33 -15.37 17.78
N GLU A 330 24.79 -14.31 18.44
CA GLU A 330 23.99 -13.49 19.34
C GLU A 330 24.17 -12.03 18.97
N LEU A 331 23.05 -11.34 18.81
CA LEU A 331 22.96 -9.91 18.60
C LEU A 331 22.49 -9.28 19.91
N GLY A 332 23.37 -8.47 20.50
CA GLY A 332 23.09 -7.78 21.75
C GLY A 332 21.90 -6.81 21.66
N MET A 333 21.43 -6.41 22.83
CA MET A 333 20.43 -5.35 22.98
C MET A 333 20.92 -4.05 22.31
N ALA A 334 19.98 -3.19 21.92
CA ALA A 334 20.14 -1.94 21.16
C ALA A 334 20.66 -2.06 19.71
N VAL A 335 21.40 -3.13 19.37
CA VAL A 335 21.89 -3.33 18.00
C VAL A 335 20.74 -3.71 17.07
N LEU A 336 20.56 -2.97 15.97
CA LEU A 336 19.42 -3.09 15.05
C LEU A 336 18.05 -3.05 15.75
N GLY A 337 17.97 -2.38 16.91
CA GLY A 337 16.74 -2.20 17.68
C GLY A 337 15.85 -1.08 17.14
N GLY A 338 14.61 -1.02 17.64
CA GLY A 338 13.63 0.02 17.27
C GLY A 338 13.15 -0.07 15.82
N LYS A 339 13.22 -1.27 15.22
CA LYS A 339 12.91 -1.48 13.80
C LYS A 339 11.73 -2.43 13.63
N PHE A 340 10.78 -2.02 12.79
CA PHE A 340 9.74 -2.89 12.25
C PHE A 340 10.14 -3.33 10.84
N THR A 341 10.26 -4.62 10.62
CA THR A 341 10.78 -5.25 9.41
C THR A 341 10.13 -6.62 9.21
N THR A 342 10.50 -7.35 8.16
CA THR A 342 10.24 -8.79 8.06
C THR A 342 11.41 -9.59 8.65
N LEU A 343 11.21 -10.88 8.91
CA LEU A 343 12.29 -11.81 9.29
C LEU A 343 13.43 -11.77 8.27
N GLU A 344 13.11 -11.77 6.97
CA GLU A 344 14.09 -11.61 5.88
C GLU A 344 14.91 -10.32 6.02
N GLY A 345 14.23 -9.20 6.26
CA GLY A 345 14.89 -7.90 6.41
C GLY A 345 15.84 -7.89 7.60
N MET A 346 15.45 -8.49 8.73
CA MET A 346 16.30 -8.60 9.91
C MET A 346 17.53 -9.48 9.65
N LEU A 347 17.38 -10.63 8.98
CA LEU A 347 18.50 -11.51 8.65
C LEU A 347 19.46 -10.85 7.64
N ASN A 348 18.95 -10.08 6.67
CA ASN A 348 19.77 -9.29 5.76
C ASN A 348 20.52 -8.16 6.47
N ASP A 349 19.89 -7.47 7.42
CA ASP A 349 20.59 -6.45 8.24
C ASP A 349 21.71 -7.09 9.07
N ILE A 350 21.46 -8.26 9.66
CA ILE A 350 22.47 -9.04 10.40
C ILE A 350 23.64 -9.40 9.47
N ARG A 351 23.33 -9.87 8.25
CA ARG A 351 24.35 -10.16 7.23
C ARG A 351 25.18 -8.93 6.91
N GLU A 352 24.55 -7.80 6.67
CA GLU A 352 25.24 -6.55 6.32
C GLU A 352 26.12 -6.07 7.48
N LEU A 353 25.60 -6.09 8.71
CA LEU A 353 26.35 -5.69 9.90
C LEU A 353 27.61 -6.56 10.07
N VAL A 354 27.45 -7.89 9.97
CA VAL A 354 28.53 -8.84 10.17
C VAL A 354 29.58 -8.77 9.05
N THR A 355 29.15 -8.59 7.79
CA THR A 355 30.05 -8.53 6.63
C THR A 355 30.78 -7.19 6.48
N LYS A 356 30.15 -6.07 6.85
CA LYS A 356 30.77 -4.73 6.81
C LYS A 356 31.60 -4.37 8.04
N ASN A 357 31.72 -5.27 9.01
CA ASN A 357 32.47 -4.99 10.24
C ASN A 357 33.98 -4.77 9.95
N PRO A 358 34.53 -3.57 10.23
CA PRO A 358 35.90 -3.21 9.88
C PRO A 358 36.99 -3.99 10.64
N PHE A 359 36.64 -4.73 11.70
CA PHE A 359 37.56 -5.60 12.43
C PHE A 359 37.99 -6.86 11.65
N THR A 360 37.39 -7.10 10.47
CA THR A 360 37.79 -8.15 9.52
C THR A 360 38.72 -7.61 8.43
N LEU A 361 38.83 -6.28 8.29
CA LEU A 361 39.58 -5.57 7.25
C LEU A 361 40.78 -4.84 7.88
N GLY A 362 41.79 -5.61 8.25
CA GLY A 362 43.09 -5.10 8.71
C GLY A 362 44.21 -6.07 8.38
N ASP A 363 45.43 -5.56 8.23
CA ASP A 363 46.65 -6.36 7.97
C ASP A 363 47.02 -7.32 9.11
N SER A 364 46.41 -7.13 10.28
CA SER A 364 46.55 -7.96 11.48
C SER A 364 45.40 -8.96 11.68
N SER A 365 44.52 -9.12 10.68
CA SER A 365 43.38 -10.03 10.75
C SER A 365 43.83 -11.49 10.78
N ASN A 366 43.31 -12.24 11.74
CA ASN A 366 43.66 -13.64 11.93
C ASN A 366 42.91 -14.48 10.87
N PRO A 367 43.56 -15.28 10.03
CA PRO A 367 42.90 -16.01 8.93
C PRO A 367 41.78 -16.96 9.40
N GLY A 368 41.85 -17.42 10.66
CA GLY A 368 40.79 -18.23 11.27
C GLY A 368 39.49 -17.47 11.56
N GLN A 369 39.53 -16.15 11.76
CA GLN A 369 38.31 -15.34 11.98
C GLN A 369 37.58 -15.06 10.66
N ALA A 370 38.32 -14.83 9.58
CA ALA A 370 37.74 -14.68 8.25
C ALA A 370 37.00 -15.96 7.80
N ALA A 371 37.59 -17.14 8.04
CA ALA A 371 36.96 -18.41 7.71
C ALA A 371 35.63 -18.63 8.47
N LYS A 372 35.59 -18.32 9.77
CA LYS A 372 34.36 -18.40 10.58
C LYS A 372 33.29 -17.45 10.09
N LEU A 373 33.66 -16.21 9.72
CA LEU A 373 32.74 -15.23 9.16
C LEU A 373 32.15 -15.69 7.82
N GLN A 374 32.99 -16.32 6.99
CA GLN A 374 32.58 -16.85 5.70
C GLN A 374 31.62 -18.04 5.87
N GLU A 375 31.90 -18.93 6.83
CA GLU A 375 30.99 -20.02 7.20
C GLU A 375 29.65 -19.49 7.73
N PHE A 376 29.68 -18.49 8.61
CA PHE A 376 28.48 -17.81 9.09
C PHE A 376 27.65 -17.23 7.94
N SER A 377 28.28 -16.47 7.03
CA SER A 377 27.58 -15.88 5.88
C SER A 377 26.96 -16.95 4.98
N GLN A 378 27.66 -18.07 4.74
CA GLN A 378 27.13 -19.17 3.92
C GLN A 378 25.93 -19.84 4.57
N LYS A 379 25.99 -20.12 5.88
CA LYS A 379 24.85 -20.72 6.59
C LYS A 379 23.66 -19.76 6.67
N LEU A 380 23.91 -18.47 6.88
CA LEU A 380 22.87 -17.44 6.88
C LEU A 380 22.19 -17.32 5.50
N ASP A 381 22.96 -17.38 4.42
CA ASP A 381 22.44 -17.42 3.05
C ASP A 381 21.57 -18.69 2.81
N GLN A 382 21.99 -19.85 3.35
CA GLN A 382 21.17 -21.08 3.28
C GLN A 382 19.86 -20.97 4.06
N ILE A 383 19.84 -20.24 5.19
CA ILE A 383 18.60 -19.98 5.94
C ILE A 383 17.68 -19.05 5.15
N LEU A 384 18.21 -17.96 4.58
CA LEU A 384 17.45 -17.02 3.75
C LEU A 384 16.83 -17.68 2.50
N GLU A 385 17.55 -18.61 1.87
CA GLU A 385 17.05 -19.40 0.73
C GLU A 385 16.06 -20.50 1.14
N GLY A 386 15.89 -20.77 2.45
CA GLY A 386 15.05 -21.85 2.97
C GLY A 386 15.66 -23.25 2.84
N ASN A 387 16.96 -23.34 2.57
CA ASN A 387 17.71 -24.59 2.42
C ASN A 387 18.21 -25.16 3.76
N MET A 388 18.27 -24.32 4.81
CA MET A 388 18.68 -24.71 6.16
C MET A 388 17.63 -24.27 7.17
N LYS A 389 17.22 -25.20 8.04
CA LYS A 389 16.36 -24.90 9.18
C LYS A 389 17.21 -24.38 10.35
N ALA A 390 16.68 -23.40 11.08
CA ALA A 390 17.36 -22.81 12.22
C ALA A 390 16.35 -22.24 13.22
N HIS A 391 16.75 -22.09 14.47
CA HIS A 391 15.97 -21.40 15.48
C HIS A 391 16.33 -19.92 15.49
N PHE A 392 15.31 -19.07 15.46
CA PHE A 392 15.40 -17.64 15.64
C PHE A 392 14.76 -17.28 16.97
N ILE A 393 15.58 -16.79 17.92
CA ILE A 393 15.16 -16.50 19.27
C ILE A 393 15.20 -14.99 19.49
N MET A 394 14.09 -14.42 19.96
CA MET A 394 14.01 -13.04 20.43
C MET A 394 13.78 -13.05 21.94
N ASP A 395 14.67 -12.43 22.70
CA ASP A 395 14.49 -12.28 24.15
C ASP A 395 14.43 -10.80 24.51
N ASP A 396 13.26 -10.37 24.99
CA ASP A 396 13.00 -8.98 25.36
C ASP A 396 12.52 -8.88 26.81
N PRO A 397 13.38 -8.45 27.74
CA PRO A 397 13.01 -8.22 29.14
C PRO A 397 11.88 -7.20 29.31
N ALA A 398 11.72 -6.26 28.36
CA ALA A 398 10.66 -5.26 28.41
C ALA A 398 9.33 -5.71 27.80
N GLY A 399 9.29 -6.90 27.17
CA GLY A 399 8.11 -7.44 26.50
C GLY A 399 7.61 -6.59 25.33
N ASN A 400 8.51 -5.83 24.70
CA ASN A 400 8.24 -4.80 23.69
C ASN A 400 8.48 -5.26 22.25
N SER A 401 8.82 -6.53 22.05
CA SER A 401 9.14 -7.12 20.75
C SER A 401 8.04 -8.04 20.25
N TYR A 402 7.99 -8.21 18.94
CA TYR A 402 6.94 -8.96 18.25
C TYR A 402 7.52 -9.78 17.10
N LEU A 403 6.99 -10.99 16.93
CA LEU A 403 7.15 -11.80 15.74
C LEU A 403 5.76 -12.31 15.33
N GLN A 404 5.44 -12.22 14.05
CA GLN A 404 4.13 -12.57 13.54
C GLN A 404 3.85 -14.07 13.62
N ASN A 405 2.76 -14.40 14.29
CA ASN A 405 2.09 -15.69 14.15
C ASN A 405 1.19 -15.66 12.91
N VAL A 406 1.56 -16.38 11.87
CA VAL A 406 0.78 -16.47 10.61
C VAL A 406 -0.51 -17.28 10.76
N TYR A 407 -0.62 -18.12 11.79
CA TYR A 407 -1.79 -18.95 12.11
C TYR A 407 -2.75 -18.27 13.09
N ALA A 408 -2.44 -17.06 13.58
CA ALA A 408 -3.27 -16.37 14.56
C ALA A 408 -4.74 -16.29 14.09
N PRO A 409 -5.71 -16.57 14.99
CA PRO A 409 -5.59 -16.74 16.43
C PRO A 409 -5.19 -18.15 16.90
N GLU A 410 -4.96 -19.10 16.00
CA GLU A 410 -4.47 -20.44 16.35
C GLU A 410 -2.98 -20.40 16.71
N ASP A 411 -2.54 -21.34 17.54
CA ASP A 411 -1.14 -21.44 17.94
C ASP A 411 -0.28 -21.91 16.76
N ASP A 412 0.85 -21.24 16.56
CA ASP A 412 1.84 -21.68 15.57
C ASP A 412 2.62 -22.88 16.13
N PRO A 413 2.64 -24.04 15.45
CA PRO A 413 3.33 -25.23 15.93
C PRO A 413 4.85 -25.05 16.04
N GLU A 414 5.44 -24.15 15.26
CA GLU A 414 6.88 -23.91 15.19
C GLU A 414 7.30 -22.65 15.98
N MET A 415 6.36 -21.96 16.64
CA MET A 415 6.63 -20.80 17.48
C MET A 415 6.23 -21.04 18.94
N LYS A 416 7.18 -20.83 19.85
CA LYS A 416 6.94 -20.88 21.30
C LYS A 416 7.16 -19.49 21.90
N VAL A 417 6.16 -18.99 22.60
CA VAL A 417 6.24 -17.72 23.33
C VAL A 417 6.20 -18.00 24.83
N GLU A 418 7.28 -17.64 25.53
CA GLU A 418 7.44 -17.82 26.98
C GLU A 418 7.48 -16.45 27.66
N GLN A 419 6.67 -16.28 28.71
CA GLN A 419 6.76 -15.11 29.56
C GLN A 419 7.53 -15.45 30.83
N TYR A 420 8.45 -14.59 31.24
CA TYR A 420 9.28 -14.80 32.42
C TYR A 420 9.32 -13.58 33.33
N LYS A 421 9.55 -13.82 34.62
CA LYS A 421 9.79 -12.75 35.58
C LYS A 421 11.22 -12.27 35.44
N ARG A 422 11.40 -10.98 35.13
CA ARG A 422 12.70 -10.33 35.02
C ARG A 422 13.56 -10.56 36.25
N THR A 423 14.86 -10.70 36.03
CA THR A 423 15.87 -10.73 37.10
C THR A 423 16.07 -9.33 37.68
N PHE A 424 16.77 -9.26 38.82
CA PHE A 424 17.12 -7.98 39.44
C PHE A 424 17.96 -7.10 38.51
N ASP A 425 18.95 -7.70 37.82
CA ASP A 425 19.83 -6.98 36.90
C ASP A 425 19.08 -6.45 35.68
N GLN A 426 18.15 -7.24 35.12
CA GLN A 426 17.27 -6.78 34.04
C GLN A 426 16.38 -5.61 34.47
N ASN A 427 15.90 -5.60 35.73
CA ASN A 427 15.15 -4.46 36.25
C ASN A 427 16.05 -3.23 36.47
N GLU A 428 17.32 -3.43 36.82
CA GLU A 428 18.30 -2.34 36.97
C GLU A 428 18.59 -1.69 35.63
N GLU A 429 18.85 -2.49 34.58
CA GLU A 429 19.07 -2.01 33.21
C GLU A 429 17.86 -1.25 32.65
N LEU A 430 16.65 -1.66 33.03
CA LEU A 430 15.41 -0.98 32.67
C LEU A 430 15.08 0.22 33.58
N GLY A 431 15.89 0.49 34.61
CA GLY A 431 15.68 1.58 35.57
C GLY A 431 14.43 1.41 36.45
N LEU A 432 13.97 0.17 36.64
CA LEU A 432 12.74 -0.15 37.36
C LEU A 432 12.94 -0.30 38.87
N ASN A 433 14.13 -0.67 39.32
CA ASN A 433 14.40 -0.90 40.75
C ASN A 433 14.25 0.39 41.59
N ASP A 434 14.61 1.54 41.03
CA ASP A 434 14.52 2.85 41.70
C ASP A 434 13.19 3.58 41.44
N MET A 435 12.28 2.99 40.66
CA MET A 435 11.03 3.62 40.25
C MET A 435 10.01 3.59 41.39
N LYS A 436 9.75 4.76 42.01
CA LYS A 436 8.70 4.91 43.03
C LYS A 436 7.33 5.02 42.36
N THR A 437 6.52 3.97 42.41
CA THR A 437 5.16 3.94 41.85
C THR A 437 4.07 4.35 42.84
N GLU A 438 4.41 4.57 44.13
CA GLU A 438 3.45 4.87 45.20
C GLU A 438 3.50 6.35 45.64
N GLY A 439 2.34 6.93 45.99
CA GLY A 439 2.24 8.28 46.59
C GLY A 439 1.91 9.44 45.64
N TYR A 440 1.64 9.18 44.36
CA TYR A 440 1.31 10.22 43.36
C TYR A 440 -0.21 10.45 43.14
N GLU A 441 -1.08 9.69 43.81
CA GLU A 441 -2.54 9.74 43.60
C GLU A 441 -3.25 10.95 44.24
N THR A 442 -2.59 11.68 45.16
CA THR A 442 -3.25 12.69 46.01
C THR A 442 -3.23 14.14 45.46
N GLY A 443 -2.81 14.36 44.21
CA GLY A 443 -2.56 15.72 43.68
C GLY A 443 -3.70 16.40 42.90
N LEU A 444 -4.74 15.69 42.47
CA LEU A 444 -5.82 16.25 41.64
C LEU A 444 -7.16 16.24 42.39
N ALA A 445 -7.25 17.01 43.47
CA ALA A 445 -8.55 17.39 44.02
C ALA A 445 -9.24 18.33 43.02
N ALA A 446 -10.32 17.85 42.41
CA ALA A 446 -11.17 18.59 41.49
C ALA A 446 -11.69 19.89 42.13
N GLN A 447 -11.19 21.04 41.67
CA GLN A 447 -11.91 22.30 41.83
C GLN A 447 -13.08 22.29 40.85
N ARG A 448 -14.27 22.03 41.39
CA ARG A 448 -15.55 22.22 40.72
C ARG A 448 -15.85 23.70 40.53
#